data_AF-A0A3Q2CU21-F1
#
_entry.id   AF-A0A3Q2CU21-F1
#
_cell.length_a   1.000
_cell.length_b   1.000
_cell.length_c   1.000
_cell.angle_alpha   90.00
_cell.angle_beta   90.00
_cell.angle_gamma   90.00
#
_symmetry.space_group_name_H-M   'P 1'
#
loop_
_entity.id
_entity.type
_entity.pdbx_description
1 polymer ?
#
loop_
_entity_poly.entity_id
_entity_poly.type
_entity_poly.pdbx_seq_one_letter_code
_entity_poly.pdbx_strand_id
1 'polypeptide(L)'
;MKSQLSTKHREENKKKRDKKRGTQPRIDNGCVNSRAMREMFRSYVEMLVSTALDPDMIQALEDTDDELYLPPMRKIDSLLNDQKKLLLRRISMSAQHQEALHTYPNMTADPLESGAVWVHLGGEGYSRKTLSRVKKSVAKQQDMKLSMETCRIYSLYHSLHHYKYHTFLHCKREQAAEDPGQEEVVQQCMANQAWLEDLFSSFVELLSLSAKA
;
A
#
# COMPACT_ATOMS: atom_id res chain seq x y z
N MET A 1 -54.96 -1.92 12.72
CA MET A 1 -53.84 -2.84 13.07
C MET A 1 -52.64 -2.79 12.12
N LYS A 2 -52.76 -2.39 10.84
CA LYS A 2 -51.63 -2.37 9.89
C LYS A 2 -50.60 -1.24 10.08
N SER A 3 -50.92 -0.11 10.74
CA SER A 3 -49.97 1.01 10.90
C SER A 3 -48.94 0.81 12.03
N GLN A 4 -49.28 0.03 13.07
CA GLN A 4 -48.37 -0.20 14.21
C GLN A 4 -47.28 -1.24 13.92
N LEU A 5 -47.47 -2.14 12.95
CA LEU A 5 -46.41 -3.06 12.51
C LEU A 5 -45.33 -2.34 11.68
N SER A 6 -45.73 -1.33 10.90
CA SER A 6 -44.82 -0.60 10.02
C SER A 6 -43.82 0.27 10.78
N THR A 7 -44.21 0.80 11.95
CA THR A 7 -43.35 1.61 12.81
C THR A 7 -42.34 0.75 13.57
N LYS A 8 -42.76 -0.41 14.10
CA LYS A 8 -41.86 -1.37 14.75
C LYS A 8 -40.76 -1.89 13.82
N HIS A 9 -41.09 -2.21 12.57
CA HIS A 9 -40.09 -2.63 11.57
C HIS A 9 -39.09 -1.52 11.20
N ARG A 10 -39.52 -0.26 11.26
CA ARG A 10 -38.67 0.90 10.97
C ARG A 10 -37.71 1.20 12.12
N GLU A 11 -38.16 1.01 13.37
CA GLU A 11 -37.32 1.14 14.57
C GLU A 11 -36.31 0.00 14.72
N GLU A 12 -36.69 -1.25 14.43
CA GLU A 12 -35.75 -2.38 14.43
C GLU A 12 -34.65 -2.24 13.36
N ASN A 13 -35.01 -1.72 12.18
CA ASN A 13 -34.02 -1.44 11.13
C ASN A 13 -33.10 -0.26 11.47
N LYS A 14 -33.58 0.74 12.24
CA LYS A 14 -32.75 1.83 12.77
C LYS A 14 -31.77 1.30 13.82
N LYS A 15 -32.24 0.46 14.75
CA LYS A 15 -31.40 -0.23 15.76
C LYS A 15 -30.35 -1.15 15.14
N LYS A 16 -30.68 -1.87 14.05
CA LYS A 16 -29.72 -2.69 13.28
C LYS A 16 -28.69 -1.85 12.52
N ARG A 17 -29.06 -0.65 12.02
CA ARG A 17 -28.13 0.28 11.36
C ARG A 17 -27.18 0.95 12.34
N ASP A 18 -27.65 1.31 13.53
CA ASP A 18 -26.81 1.90 14.59
C ASP A 18 -25.87 0.85 15.21
N LYS A 19 -26.30 -0.42 15.33
CA LYS A 19 -25.43 -1.53 15.78
C LYS A 19 -24.33 -1.90 14.77
N LYS A 20 -24.44 -1.49 13.49
CA LYS A 20 -23.40 -1.66 12.45
C LYS A 20 -22.39 -0.50 12.39
N ARG A 21 -22.57 0.57 13.17
CA ARG A 21 -21.66 1.75 13.20
C ARG A 21 -20.59 1.70 14.29
N GLY A 22 -20.63 0.73 15.19
CA GLY A 22 -19.58 0.52 16.19
C GLY A 22 -18.83 -0.76 15.89
N THR A 23 -17.70 -0.65 15.18
CA THR A 23 -16.35 -0.91 15.68
C THR A 23 -15.44 -0.86 14.45
N GLN A 24 -15.09 0.36 14.03
CA GLN A 24 -13.94 0.53 13.13
C GLN A 24 -12.71 0.14 13.96
N PRO A 25 -11.89 -0.85 13.56
CA PRO A 25 -10.62 -1.07 14.24
C PRO A 25 -9.79 0.18 13.98
N ARG A 26 -9.70 1.05 15.00
CA ARG A 26 -8.73 2.14 14.99
C ARG A 26 -7.38 1.45 15.00
N ILE A 27 -6.55 1.74 14.00
CA ILE A 27 -5.13 1.40 14.12
C ILE A 27 -4.62 2.24 15.29
N ASP A 28 -4.35 1.57 16.39
CA ASP A 28 -3.64 2.19 17.49
C ASP A 28 -2.22 2.44 16.98
N ASN A 29 -1.85 3.71 16.84
CA ASN A 29 -0.50 4.11 16.43
C ASN A 29 0.56 3.53 17.39
N GLY A 30 0.20 3.18 18.62
CA GLY A 30 1.06 2.42 19.54
C GLY A 30 1.26 0.95 19.14
N CYS A 31 0.29 0.31 18.49
CA CYS A 31 0.39 -1.08 18.02
C CYS A 31 1.30 -1.20 16.79
N VAL A 32 1.21 -0.27 15.83
CA VAL A 32 2.08 -0.25 14.63
C VAL A 32 3.50 0.21 14.91
N ASN A 33 3.77 0.92 16.01
CA ASN A 33 5.13 1.29 16.43
C ASN A 33 5.78 0.31 17.41
N SER A 34 5.15 -0.85 17.63
CA SER A 34 5.68 -1.85 18.54
C SER A 34 6.96 -2.51 18.02
N ARG A 35 7.80 -3.01 18.95
CA ARG A 35 8.99 -3.81 18.62
C ARG A 35 8.66 -5.00 17.71
N ALA A 36 7.54 -5.67 17.96
CA ALA A 36 7.08 -6.79 17.14
C ALA A 36 6.76 -6.36 15.69
N MET A 37 6.15 -5.18 15.49
CA MET A 37 5.89 -4.66 14.14
C MET A 37 7.18 -4.29 13.42
N ARG A 38 8.19 -3.76 14.14
CA ARG A 38 9.52 -3.45 13.59
C ARG A 38 10.26 -4.70 13.13
N GLU A 39 10.28 -5.74 13.97
CA GLU A 39 10.89 -7.03 13.63
C GLU A 39 10.21 -7.67 12.41
N MET A 40 8.88 -7.65 12.37
CA MET A 40 8.12 -8.14 11.22
C MET A 40 8.36 -7.31 9.95
N PHE A 41 8.45 -5.98 10.06
CA PHE A 41 8.79 -5.11 8.92
C PHE A 41 10.21 -5.38 8.43
N ARG A 42 11.16 -5.63 9.34
CA ARG A 42 12.53 -6.03 8.99
C ARG A 42 12.55 -7.30 8.15
N SER A 43 11.83 -8.36 8.56
CA SER A 43 11.69 -9.58 7.76
C SER A 43 11.05 -9.34 6.40
N TYR A 44 10.08 -8.42 6.32
CA TYR A 44 9.47 -8.02 5.05
C TYR A 44 10.49 -7.35 4.11
N VAL A 45 11.30 -6.42 4.62
CA VAL A 45 12.34 -5.75 3.83
C VAL A 45 13.42 -6.74 3.39
N GLU A 46 13.85 -7.65 4.26
CA GLU A 46 14.83 -8.69 3.95
C GLU A 46 14.36 -9.60 2.80
N MET A 47 13.08 -9.97 2.80
CA MET A 47 12.46 -10.70 1.67
C MET A 47 12.48 -9.87 0.39
N LEU A 48 12.22 -8.55 0.44
CA LEU A 48 12.28 -7.69 -0.73
C LEU A 48 13.70 -7.49 -1.26
N VAL A 49 14.70 -7.42 -0.38
CA VAL A 49 16.12 -7.41 -0.75
C VAL A 49 16.47 -8.72 -1.46
N SER A 50 16.06 -9.86 -0.90
CA SER A 50 16.26 -11.18 -1.52
C SER A 50 15.56 -11.29 -2.88
N THR A 51 14.34 -10.77 -3.00
CA THR A 51 13.59 -10.71 -4.27
C THR A 51 14.26 -9.82 -5.32
N ALA A 52 14.98 -8.79 -4.88
CA ALA A 52 15.72 -7.91 -5.77
C ALA A 52 16.98 -8.59 -6.34
N LEU A 53 17.52 -9.59 -5.64
CA LEU A 53 18.62 -10.45 -6.09
C LEU A 53 18.14 -11.65 -6.92
N ASP A 54 17.00 -12.24 -6.55
CA ASP A 54 16.35 -13.35 -7.23
C ASP A 54 14.86 -13.05 -7.50
N PRO A 55 14.46 -12.79 -8.76
CA PRO A 55 13.07 -12.47 -9.10
C PRO A 55 12.07 -13.62 -8.83
N ASP A 56 12.55 -14.85 -8.67
CA ASP A 56 11.72 -16.03 -8.38
C ASP A 56 11.55 -16.26 -6.87
N MET A 57 12.23 -15.49 -6.01
CA MET A 57 12.18 -15.63 -4.54
C MET A 57 10.75 -15.70 -3.99
N ILE A 58 9.87 -14.77 -4.37
CA ILE A 58 8.48 -14.76 -3.88
C ILE A 58 7.73 -16.03 -4.31
N GLN A 59 7.94 -16.50 -5.54
CA GLN A 59 7.30 -17.71 -6.04
C GLN A 59 7.82 -18.94 -5.28
N ALA A 60 9.13 -19.03 -5.06
CA ALA A 60 9.74 -20.10 -4.29
C ALA A 60 9.19 -20.16 -2.86
N LEU A 61 9.09 -19.01 -2.17
CA LEU A 61 8.50 -18.92 -0.83
C LEU A 61 7.06 -19.42 -0.81
N GLU A 62 6.24 -19.02 -1.79
CA GLU A 62 4.85 -19.47 -1.92
C GLU A 62 4.75 -20.97 -2.21
N ASP A 63 5.62 -21.51 -3.06
CA ASP A 63 5.63 -22.93 -3.43
C ASP A 63 6.06 -23.84 -2.26
N THR A 64 6.88 -23.33 -1.35
CA THR A 64 7.34 -24.07 -0.15
C THR A 64 6.53 -23.76 1.11
N ASP A 65 5.52 -22.87 1.04
CA ASP A 65 4.79 -22.29 2.18
C ASP A 65 5.71 -21.83 3.32
N ASP A 66 6.70 -21.00 2.97
CA ASP A 66 7.72 -20.54 3.91
C ASP A 66 7.12 -19.84 5.15
N GLU A 67 7.43 -20.38 6.34
CA GLU A 67 6.89 -19.89 7.61
C GLU A 67 7.60 -18.62 8.13
N LEU A 68 8.76 -18.27 7.57
CA LEU A 68 9.57 -17.15 8.03
C LEU A 68 9.12 -15.82 7.40
N TYR A 69 9.02 -15.76 6.08
CA TYR A 69 8.78 -14.54 5.31
C TYR A 69 7.34 -14.37 4.85
N LEU A 70 6.59 -15.45 4.60
CA LEU A 70 5.19 -15.31 4.16
C LEU A 70 4.30 -14.66 5.22
N PRO A 71 4.37 -15.00 6.53
CA PRO A 71 3.51 -14.36 7.52
C PRO A 71 3.75 -12.85 7.63
N PRO A 72 5.01 -12.33 7.73
CA PRO A 72 5.28 -10.90 7.65
C PRO A 72 4.76 -10.25 6.37
N MET A 73 5.02 -10.87 5.20
CA MET A 73 4.55 -10.36 3.91
C MET A 73 3.04 -10.22 3.86
N ARG A 74 2.31 -11.29 4.17
CA ARG A 74 0.84 -11.30 4.21
C ARG A 74 0.29 -10.26 5.18
N LYS A 75 0.95 -10.07 6.33
CA LYS A 75 0.53 -9.09 7.34
C LYS A 75 0.70 -7.65 6.87
N ILE A 76 1.85 -7.29 6.31
CA ILE A 76 2.11 -5.95 5.76
C ILE A 76 1.15 -5.67 4.58
N ASP A 77 1.02 -6.61 3.65
CA ASP A 77 0.13 -6.48 2.49
C ASP A 77 -1.34 -6.30 2.94
N SER A 78 -1.77 -6.98 4.01
CA SER A 78 -3.09 -6.79 4.62
C SER A 78 -3.27 -5.38 5.19
N LEU A 79 -2.30 -4.86 5.94
CA LEU A 79 -2.37 -3.52 6.55
C LEU A 79 -2.55 -2.43 5.47
N LEU A 80 -1.77 -2.52 4.39
CA LEU A 80 -1.85 -1.61 3.25
C LEU A 80 -3.22 -1.69 2.57
N ASN A 81 -3.70 -2.91 2.31
CA ASN A 81 -4.98 -3.14 1.66
C ASN A 81 -6.17 -2.66 2.51
N ASP A 82 -6.09 -2.82 3.83
CA ASP A 82 -7.14 -2.36 4.73
C ASP A 82 -7.23 -0.83 4.73
N GLN A 83 -6.10 -0.12 4.76
CA GLN A 83 -6.10 1.34 4.59
C GLN A 83 -6.69 1.77 3.24
N LYS A 84 -6.36 1.08 2.13
CA LYS A 84 -6.95 1.36 0.82
C LYS A 84 -8.47 1.23 0.84
N LYS A 85 -9.00 0.15 1.44
CA LYS A 85 -10.45 -0.06 1.59
C LYS A 85 -11.09 1.05 2.41
N LEU A 86 -10.40 1.60 3.42
CA LEU A 86 -10.90 2.72 4.20
C LEU A 86 -10.99 3.99 3.36
N LEU A 87 -9.98 4.31 2.56
CA LEU A 87 -10.00 5.49 1.67
C LEU A 87 -11.12 5.40 0.63
N LEU A 88 -11.34 4.22 0.03
CA LEU A 88 -12.44 4.00 -0.92
C LEU A 88 -13.85 4.17 -0.31
N ARG A 89 -13.99 4.12 1.01
CA ARG A 89 -15.26 4.41 1.68
C ARG A 89 -15.52 5.91 1.85
N ARG A 90 -14.48 6.75 1.75
CA ARG A 90 -14.56 8.21 1.92
C ARG A 90 -14.91 8.93 0.64
N ILE A 91 -14.52 8.37 -0.51
CA ILE A 91 -14.75 8.95 -1.83
C ILE A 91 -15.30 7.93 -2.81
N SER A 92 -16.08 8.41 -3.78
CA SER A 92 -16.45 7.60 -4.94
C SER A 92 -15.34 7.66 -5.99
N MET A 93 -14.41 6.71 -5.94
CA MET A 93 -13.38 6.55 -6.97
C MET A 93 -13.90 5.63 -8.08
N SER A 94 -14.03 6.15 -9.30
CA SER A 94 -14.53 5.38 -10.45
C SER A 94 -13.63 4.19 -10.75
N ALA A 95 -14.19 3.14 -11.37
CA ALA A 95 -13.41 1.97 -11.79
C ALA A 95 -12.27 2.35 -12.76
N GLN A 96 -12.52 3.31 -13.65
CA GLN A 96 -11.50 3.82 -14.57
C GLN A 96 -10.33 4.50 -13.84
N HIS A 97 -10.61 5.30 -12.80
CA HIS A 97 -9.56 5.92 -12.01
C HIS A 97 -8.79 4.88 -11.18
N GLN A 98 -9.47 3.90 -10.60
CA GLN A 98 -8.80 2.80 -9.90
C GLN A 98 -7.85 2.04 -10.82
N GLU A 99 -8.30 1.69 -12.03
CA GLU A 99 -7.48 0.98 -13.01
C GLU A 99 -6.24 1.80 -13.40
N ALA A 100 -6.40 3.10 -13.67
CA ALA A 100 -5.28 3.98 -13.99
C ALA A 100 -4.28 4.06 -12.82
N LEU A 101 -4.77 4.25 -11.59
CA LEU A 101 -3.94 4.31 -10.38
C LEU A 101 -3.26 2.98 -10.04
N HIS A 102 -3.73 1.84 -10.58
CA HIS A 102 -3.11 0.53 -10.38
C HIS A 102 -2.11 0.20 -11.48
N THR A 103 -2.33 0.73 -12.68
CA THR A 103 -1.51 0.51 -13.86
C THR A 103 -0.19 1.27 -13.78
N TYR A 104 -0.23 2.52 -13.31
CA TYR A 104 0.89 3.45 -13.38
C TYR A 104 1.54 3.66 -12.01
N PRO A 105 2.79 3.19 -11.80
CA PRO A 105 3.44 3.28 -10.49
C PRO A 105 3.90 4.70 -10.12
N ASN A 106 3.92 5.64 -11.06
CA ASN A 106 4.33 7.02 -10.80
C ASN A 106 3.13 7.96 -10.90
N MET A 107 3.02 8.87 -9.93
CA MET A 107 1.99 9.90 -9.87
C MET A 107 2.66 11.24 -9.52
N THR A 108 2.39 12.27 -10.31
CA THR A 108 2.73 13.67 -9.99
C THR A 108 1.47 14.52 -10.06
N ALA A 109 1.48 15.70 -9.42
CA ALA A 109 0.33 16.59 -9.39
C ALA A 109 0.78 18.04 -9.49
N ASP A 110 0.30 18.74 -10.52
CA ASP A 110 0.59 20.15 -10.76
C ASP A 110 -0.60 21.02 -10.30
N PRO A 111 -0.40 21.98 -9.39
CA PRO A 111 -1.46 22.86 -8.92
C PRO A 111 -1.92 23.81 -10.04
N LEU A 112 -3.22 24.05 -10.09
CA LEU A 112 -3.84 25.03 -10.98
C LEU A 112 -4.33 26.23 -10.16
N GLU A 113 -4.33 27.40 -10.79
CA GLU A 113 -4.84 28.63 -10.17
C GLU A 113 -6.32 28.53 -9.76
N SER A 114 -7.08 27.62 -10.37
CA SER A 114 -8.50 27.38 -10.06
C SER A 114 -8.75 26.58 -8.77
N GLY A 115 -7.72 26.29 -7.95
CA GLY A 115 -7.83 25.42 -6.77
C GLY A 115 -8.01 23.92 -7.10
N ALA A 116 -7.80 23.56 -8.37
CA ALA A 116 -7.74 22.19 -8.85
C ALA A 116 -6.28 21.76 -9.03
N VAL A 117 -6.06 20.46 -9.25
CA VAL A 117 -4.75 19.88 -9.54
C VAL A 117 -4.85 19.01 -10.77
N TRP A 118 -3.82 19.09 -11.60
CA TRP A 118 -3.63 18.22 -12.75
C TRP A 118 -2.76 17.05 -12.33
N VAL A 119 -3.33 15.85 -12.27
CA VAL A 119 -2.63 14.64 -11.88
C VAL A 119 -2.13 13.93 -13.13
N HIS A 120 -0.85 13.59 -13.14
CA HIS A 120 -0.19 12.84 -14.18
C HIS A 120 0.17 11.45 -13.67
N LEU A 121 -0.30 10.42 -14.37
CA LEU A 121 0.03 9.03 -14.08
C LEU A 121 0.94 8.47 -15.17
N GLY A 122 2.04 7.84 -14.77
CA GLY A 122 3.00 7.24 -15.69
C GLY A 122 3.91 6.19 -15.05
N GLY A 123 5.01 5.91 -15.75
CA GLY A 123 5.92 4.82 -15.40
C GLY A 123 5.54 3.49 -16.06
N GLU A 124 6.52 2.59 -16.10
CA GLU A 124 6.32 1.26 -16.67
C GLU A 124 5.56 0.37 -15.69
N GLY A 125 4.51 -0.29 -16.16
CA GLY A 125 3.78 -1.27 -15.36
C GLY A 125 4.70 -2.41 -14.91
N TYR A 126 4.31 -3.10 -13.84
CA TYR A 126 5.11 -4.17 -13.24
C TYR A 126 4.24 -5.37 -12.85
N SER A 127 4.87 -6.53 -12.76
CA SER A 127 4.24 -7.75 -12.28
C SER A 127 4.02 -7.66 -10.77
N ARG A 128 2.78 -7.81 -10.31
CA ARG A 128 2.46 -7.81 -8.88
C ARG A 128 3.04 -9.01 -8.12
N LYS A 129 3.41 -10.09 -8.84
CA LYS A 129 4.01 -11.30 -8.28
C LYS A 129 5.51 -11.16 -8.11
N THR A 130 6.21 -10.83 -9.19
CA THR A 130 7.68 -10.81 -9.26
C THR A 130 8.29 -9.41 -9.05
N LEU A 131 7.46 -8.37 -9.00
CA LEU A 131 7.85 -6.95 -8.92
C LEU A 131 8.71 -6.47 -10.11
N SER A 132 8.89 -7.31 -11.13
CA SER A 132 9.65 -7.00 -12.34
C SER A 132 8.86 -6.09 -13.27
N ARG A 133 9.57 -5.18 -13.96
CA ARG A 133 8.97 -4.31 -14.98
C ARG A 133 8.45 -5.15 -16.15
N VAL A 134 7.27 -4.80 -16.64
CA VAL A 134 6.66 -5.42 -17.82
C VAL A 134 6.95 -4.53 -19.02
N LYS A 135 7.83 -5.00 -19.92
CA LYS A 135 8.28 -4.27 -21.13
C LYS A 135 7.21 -4.10 -22.23
N LYS A 136 5.93 -4.33 -21.92
CA LYS A 136 4.87 -4.08 -22.92
C LYS A 136 4.81 -2.58 -23.17
N SER A 137 4.74 -2.17 -24.44
CA SER A 137 4.49 -0.78 -24.86
C SER A 137 3.37 -0.22 -24.00
N VAL A 138 3.72 0.70 -23.10
CA VAL A 138 2.76 1.28 -22.16
C VAL A 138 1.93 2.30 -22.93
N ALA A 139 0.61 2.24 -22.70
CA ALA A 139 -0.32 3.27 -23.14
C ALA A 139 0.18 4.67 -22.72
N LYS A 140 -0.19 5.71 -23.48
CA LYS A 140 0.14 7.11 -23.16
C LYS A 140 -0.14 7.40 -21.67
N GLN A 141 0.70 8.23 -21.06
CA GLN A 141 0.46 8.81 -19.73
C GLN A 141 -1.01 9.20 -19.56
N GLN A 142 -1.56 8.93 -18.38
CA GLN A 142 -2.95 9.20 -18.08
C GLN A 142 -3.06 10.44 -17.20
N ASP A 143 -3.68 11.48 -17.74
CA ASP A 143 -3.92 12.72 -17.02
C ASP A 143 -5.36 12.79 -16.50
N MET A 144 -5.54 13.39 -15.34
CA MET A 144 -6.88 13.69 -14.80
C MET A 144 -6.87 14.97 -13.96
N LYS A 145 -7.97 15.71 -14.02
CA LYS A 145 -8.18 16.91 -13.20
C LYS A 145 -8.95 16.55 -11.93
N LEU A 146 -8.40 16.87 -10.76
CA LEU A 146 -9.02 16.61 -9.45
C LEU A 146 -9.09 17.90 -8.61
N SER A 147 -9.93 17.89 -7.57
CA SER A 147 -9.80 18.89 -6.49
C SER A 147 -8.60 18.57 -5.61
N MET A 148 -8.05 19.56 -4.91
CA MET A 148 -6.94 19.33 -3.97
C MET A 148 -7.27 18.28 -2.90
N GLU A 149 -8.48 18.30 -2.36
CA GLU A 149 -8.94 17.33 -1.36
C GLU A 149 -9.00 15.90 -1.94
N THR A 150 -9.59 15.76 -3.14
CA THR A 150 -9.67 14.45 -3.81
C THR A 150 -8.29 13.92 -4.16
N CYS A 151 -7.39 14.80 -4.63
CA CYS A 151 -6.02 14.43 -4.96
C CYS A 151 -5.26 13.88 -3.76
N ARG A 152 -5.43 14.44 -2.55
CA ARG A 152 -4.80 13.90 -1.33
C ARG A 152 -5.18 12.44 -1.11
N ILE A 153 -6.47 12.10 -1.27
CA ILE A 153 -6.95 10.73 -1.10
C ILE A 153 -6.45 9.83 -2.23
N TYR A 154 -6.39 10.33 -3.47
CA TYR A 154 -5.84 9.58 -4.62
C TYR A 154 -4.36 9.27 -4.42
N SER A 155 -3.57 10.26 -3.98
CA SER A 155 -2.14 10.09 -3.69
C SER A 155 -1.90 9.07 -2.59
N LEU A 156 -2.66 9.12 -1.49
CA LEU A 156 -2.54 8.10 -0.42
C LEU A 156 -2.93 6.71 -0.92
N TYR A 157 -4.02 6.59 -1.68
CA TYR A 157 -4.47 5.33 -2.25
C TYR A 157 -3.43 4.74 -3.22
N HIS A 158 -2.83 5.59 -4.06
CA HIS A 158 -1.76 5.25 -4.99
C HIS A 158 -0.50 4.78 -4.26
N SER A 159 -0.03 5.54 -3.28
CA SER A 159 1.12 5.19 -2.45
C SER A 159 0.91 3.85 -1.73
N LEU A 160 -0.27 3.61 -1.16
CA LEU A 160 -0.59 2.31 -0.54
C LEU A 160 -0.63 1.17 -1.56
N HIS A 161 -1.12 1.42 -2.79
CA HIS A 161 -1.17 0.40 -3.83
C HIS A 161 0.23 -0.03 -4.25
N HIS A 162 1.13 0.94 -4.47
CA HIS A 162 2.47 0.71 -4.99
C HIS A 162 3.54 0.56 -3.91
N TYR A 163 3.17 0.60 -2.62
CA TYR A 163 4.12 0.57 -1.50
C TYR A 163 5.14 -0.56 -1.63
N LYS A 164 4.69 -1.82 -1.80
CA LYS A 164 5.58 -2.98 -1.96
C LYS A 164 6.57 -2.82 -3.12
N TYR A 165 6.09 -2.30 -4.24
CA TYR A 165 6.91 -2.08 -5.43
C TYR A 165 7.95 -0.99 -5.24
N HIS A 166 7.57 0.14 -4.65
CA HIS A 166 8.50 1.23 -4.39
C HIS A 166 9.53 0.85 -3.33
N THR A 167 9.13 0.17 -2.25
CA THR A 167 10.07 -0.38 -1.25
C THR A 167 11.04 -1.38 -1.90
N PHE A 168 10.57 -2.25 -2.80
CA PHE A 168 11.43 -3.12 -3.60
C PHE A 168 12.44 -2.33 -4.45
N LEU A 169 12.03 -1.23 -5.11
CA LEU A 169 12.96 -0.36 -5.84
C LEU A 169 13.98 0.33 -4.92
N HIS A 170 13.61 0.66 -3.68
CA HIS A 170 14.58 1.11 -2.67
C HIS A 170 15.59 0.01 -2.34
N CYS A 171 15.14 -1.23 -2.14
CA CYS A 171 16.02 -2.38 -1.90
C CYS A 171 17.00 -2.59 -3.08
N LYS A 172 16.53 -2.52 -4.33
CA LYS A 172 17.39 -2.62 -5.51
C LYS A 172 18.49 -1.56 -5.58
N ARG A 173 18.26 -0.37 -5.03
CA ARG A 173 19.25 0.71 -5.01
C ARG A 173 20.27 0.53 -3.89
N GLU A 174 19.83 0.02 -2.74
CA GLU A 174 20.70 -0.28 -1.60
C GLU A 174 21.75 -1.33 -1.95
N GLN A 175 21.42 -2.23 -2.87
CA GLN A 175 22.29 -3.31 -3.36
C GLN A 175 23.48 -2.85 -4.23
N ALA A 176 23.61 -1.57 -4.58
CA ALA A 176 24.57 -1.09 -5.58
C ALA A 176 26.06 -1.09 -5.13
N ALA A 177 26.44 -1.98 -4.21
CA ALA A 177 27.82 -2.25 -3.84
C ALA A 177 28.46 -3.26 -4.81
N GLU A 178 29.76 -3.09 -5.10
CA GLU A 178 30.51 -3.93 -6.04
C GLU A 178 30.61 -5.39 -5.56
N ASP A 179 29.99 -6.30 -6.32
CA ASP A 179 30.20 -7.76 -6.42
C ASP A 179 30.39 -8.60 -5.13
N PRO A 180 29.53 -8.50 -4.08
CA PRO A 180 29.46 -9.53 -3.05
C PRO A 180 28.51 -10.67 -3.49
N GLY A 181 28.68 -11.87 -2.91
CA GLY A 181 27.70 -12.95 -3.08
C GLY A 181 26.30 -12.54 -2.58
N GLN A 182 25.23 -13.18 -3.08
CA GLN A 182 23.85 -12.81 -2.77
C GLN A 182 23.58 -12.69 -1.25
N GLU A 183 24.04 -13.65 -0.46
CA GLU A 183 23.87 -13.66 1.00
C GLU A 183 24.59 -12.47 1.67
N GLU A 184 25.78 -12.12 1.20
CA GLU A 184 26.55 -10.99 1.71
C GLU A 184 25.85 -9.66 1.41
N VAL A 185 25.27 -9.50 0.22
CA VAL A 185 24.48 -8.32 -0.13
C VAL A 185 23.27 -8.16 0.79
N VAL A 186 22.57 -9.26 1.09
CA VAL A 186 21.44 -9.23 2.05
C VAL A 186 21.91 -8.77 3.41
N GLN A 187 22.98 -9.36 3.95
CA GLN A 187 23.51 -9.00 5.27
C GLN A 187 23.95 -7.53 5.32
N GLN A 188 24.62 -7.02 4.27
CA GLN A 188 25.04 -5.63 4.19
C GLN A 188 23.85 -4.66 4.20
N CYS A 189 22.82 -4.91 3.38
CA CYS A 189 21.60 -4.10 3.38
C CYS A 189 20.93 -4.12 4.77
N MET A 190 20.83 -5.30 5.37
CA MET A 190 20.16 -5.47 6.66
C MET A 190 21.00 -4.96 7.85
N ALA A 191 22.29 -4.71 7.67
CA ALA A 191 23.16 -4.05 8.62
C ALA A 191 22.97 -2.51 8.65
N ASN A 192 22.44 -1.92 7.57
CA ASN A 192 22.12 -0.49 7.52
C ASN A 192 20.86 -0.17 8.34
N GLN A 193 21.04 -0.02 9.65
CA GLN A 193 19.94 0.27 10.59
C GLN A 193 19.25 1.60 10.29
N ALA A 194 19.99 2.63 9.87
CA ALA A 194 19.42 3.94 9.56
C ALA A 194 18.43 3.84 8.39
N TRP A 195 18.82 3.16 7.31
CA TRP A 195 17.95 2.92 6.15
C TRP A 195 16.68 2.13 6.51
N LEU A 196 16.82 1.06 7.31
CA LEU A 196 15.66 0.28 7.76
C LEU A 196 14.70 1.12 8.62
N GLU A 197 15.23 1.95 9.51
CA GLU A 197 14.43 2.85 10.34
C GLU A 197 13.74 3.94 9.52
N ASP A 198 14.38 4.46 8.47
CA ASP A 198 13.76 5.42 7.54
C ASP A 198 12.61 4.78 6.74
N LEU A 199 12.80 3.55 6.25
CA LEU A 199 11.76 2.77 5.58
C LEU A 199 10.57 2.49 6.52
N PHE A 200 10.86 2.11 7.77
CA PHE A 200 9.83 1.83 8.76
C PHE A 200 9.07 3.10 9.16
N SER A 201 9.78 4.22 9.36
CA SER A 201 9.16 5.50 9.69
C SER A 201 8.22 5.95 8.57
N SER A 202 8.65 5.82 7.32
CA SER A 202 7.84 6.13 6.13
C SER A 202 6.61 5.21 6.03
N PHE A 203 6.74 3.93 6.36
CA PHE A 203 5.62 2.98 6.43
C PHE A 203 4.56 3.42 7.45
N VAL A 204 4.99 3.70 8.67
CA VAL A 204 4.10 4.11 9.76
C VAL A 204 3.43 5.44 9.45
N GLU A 205 4.18 6.39 8.89
CA GLU A 205 3.63 7.67 8.44
C GLU A 205 2.54 7.47 7.39
N LEU A 206 2.79 6.66 6.36
CA LEU A 206 1.79 6.38 5.31
C LEU A 206 0.51 5.77 5.90
N LEU A 207 0.63 4.80 6.82
CA LEU A 207 -0.53 4.21 7.49
C LEU A 207 -1.29 5.26 8.33
N SER A 208 -0.56 6.10 9.06
CA SER A 208 -1.11 7.15 9.93
C SER A 208 -1.85 8.23 9.11
N LEU A 209 -1.25 8.70 8.02
CA LEU A 209 -1.86 9.67 7.11
C LEU A 209 -3.12 9.11 6.46
N SER A 210 -3.09 7.85 6.02
CA SER A 210 -4.23 7.17 5.40
C SER A 210 -5.38 6.92 6.38
N ALA A 211 -5.06 6.59 7.63
CA ALA A 211 -6.04 6.42 8.68
C ALA A 211 -6.72 7.73 9.07
N LYS A 212 -5.97 8.85 9.00
CA LYS A 212 -6.51 10.20 9.29
C LYS A 212 -7.39 10.67 8.15
N ALA A 213 -6.89 10.63 6.89
CA ALA A 213 -7.62 10.56 5.60
C ALA A 213 -8.85 11.46 5.42
#